data_AF-A0A5C5RRC6-F1
#
_entry.id   AF-A0A5C5RRC6-F1
#
_cell.length_a   1.000
_cell.length_b   1.000
_cell.length_c   1.000
_cell.angle_alpha   90.00
_cell.angle_beta   90.00
_cell.angle_gamma   90.00
#
_symmetry.space_group_name_H-M   'P 1'
#
loop_
_entity.id
_entity.type
_entity.pdbx_description
1 polymer ?
#
loop_
_entity_poly.entity_id
_entity_poly.type
_entity_poly.pdbx_seq_one_letter_code
_entity_poly.pdbx_strand_id
1 'polypeptide(L)'
;MPGLFTQARRLDLIEAEVVDAAEALGVSVDGVDVVPLVEGVSPAAVRVVQDGIAEMERMQESVAVKSRSLVAELREAGLSVRDVGTVMKVSPQRVSQLSQPRKAKRAAGSPRVARTARK
;
A
#
# COMPACT_ATOMS: atom_id res chain seq x y z
N MET A 1 -13.84 -0.79 27.51
CA MET A 1 -15.29 -0.98 27.74
C MET A 1 -15.47 -2.15 28.69
N PRO A 2 -16.20 -2.01 29.79
CA PRO A 2 -16.38 -3.11 30.75
C PRO A 2 -16.98 -4.34 30.06
N GLY A 3 -16.40 -5.52 30.27
CA GLY A 3 -16.94 -6.79 29.76
C GLY A 3 -16.59 -7.16 28.31
N LEU A 4 -15.91 -6.29 27.55
CA LEU A 4 -15.45 -6.63 26.21
C LEU A 4 -14.10 -7.37 26.28
N PHE A 5 -14.16 -8.68 26.06
CA PHE A 5 -12.99 -9.54 25.91
C PHE A 5 -13.15 -10.36 24.65
N THR A 6 -12.10 -10.43 23.83
CA THR A 6 -12.06 -11.25 22.63
C THR A 6 -10.63 -11.74 22.39
N GLN A 7 -10.47 -12.70 21.48
CA GLN A 7 -9.18 -13.24 21.09
C GLN A 7 -9.22 -13.64 19.61
N ALA A 8 -8.12 -13.44 18.91
CA ALA A 8 -7.97 -13.83 17.51
C ALA A 8 -6.73 -14.71 17.33
N ARG A 9 -6.79 -15.65 16.38
CA ARG A 9 -5.62 -16.49 16.04
C ARG A 9 -4.54 -15.71 15.27
N ARG A 10 -4.89 -14.56 14.70
CA ARG A 10 -4.00 -13.68 13.92
C ARG A 10 -4.33 -12.22 14.19
N LEU A 11 -3.32 -11.35 14.15
CA LEU A 11 -3.48 -9.92 14.44
C LEU A 11 -4.41 -9.21 13.44
N ASP A 12 -4.43 -9.64 12.18
CA ASP A 12 -5.28 -9.05 11.13
C ASP A 12 -6.77 -9.37 11.28
N LEU A 13 -7.12 -10.34 12.14
CA LEU A 13 -8.50 -10.68 12.44
C LEU A 13 -9.04 -9.91 13.66
N ILE A 14 -8.17 -9.20 14.40
CA ILE A 14 -8.56 -8.55 15.65
C ILE A 14 -9.65 -7.50 15.45
N GLU A 15 -9.57 -6.72 14.37
CA GLU A 15 -10.57 -5.68 14.10
C GLU A 15 -11.97 -6.27 13.98
N ALA A 16 -12.14 -7.33 13.19
CA ALA A 16 -13.43 -8.01 13.05
C ALA A 16 -13.92 -8.59 14.39
N GLU A 17 -13.05 -9.27 15.13
CA GLU A 17 -13.39 -9.87 16.42
C GLU A 17 -13.75 -8.83 17.50
N VAL A 18 -13.18 -7.62 17.43
CA VAL A 18 -13.50 -6.50 18.33
C VAL A 18 -14.86 -5.89 17.97
N VAL A 19 -15.15 -5.71 16.68
CA VAL A 19 -16.45 -5.21 16.21
C VAL A 19 -17.56 -6.19 16.61
N ASP A 20 -17.39 -7.48 16.32
CA ASP A 20 -18.37 -8.52 16.66
C ASP A 20 -18.64 -8.58 18.18
N ALA A 21 -17.59 -8.51 19.00
CA ALA A 21 -17.72 -8.51 20.45
C ALA A 21 -18.39 -7.24 21.00
N ALA A 22 -18.17 -6.07 20.37
CA ALA A 22 -18.83 -4.83 20.75
C ALA A 22 -20.32 -4.84 20.39
N GLU A 23 -20.66 -5.34 19.21
CA GLU A 23 -22.05 -5.49 18.76
C GLU A 23 -22.84 -6.43 19.68
N ALA A 24 -22.23 -7.53 20.13
CA ALA A 24 -22.83 -8.43 21.12
C ALA A 24 -23.15 -7.75 22.46
N LEU A 25 -22.45 -6.65 22.78
CA LEU A 25 -22.70 -5.80 23.94
C LEU A 25 -23.60 -4.59 23.63
N GLY A 26 -24.17 -4.51 22.42
CA GLY A 26 -25.05 -3.44 21.99
C GLY A 26 -24.32 -2.13 21.69
N VAL A 27 -23.02 -2.16 21.39
CA VAL A 27 -22.22 -0.98 21.09
C VAL A 27 -21.69 -1.05 19.66
N SER A 28 -21.90 0.03 18.91
CA SER A 28 -21.34 0.21 17.56
C SER A 28 -19.95 0.84 17.64
N VAL A 29 -19.04 0.39 16.76
CA VAL A 29 -17.64 0.83 16.71
C VAL A 29 -17.32 1.32 15.29
N ASP A 30 -16.86 2.56 15.18
CA ASP A 30 -16.56 3.20 13.89
C ASP A 30 -15.15 2.90 13.35
N GLY A 31 -14.27 2.35 14.19
CA GLY A 31 -12.92 1.94 13.80
C GLY A 31 -12.12 1.35 14.97
N VAL A 32 -11.15 0.50 14.63
CA VAL A 32 -10.30 -0.18 15.61
C VAL A 32 -8.83 0.13 15.32
N ASP A 33 -8.16 0.81 16.26
CA ASP A 33 -6.69 0.94 16.24
C ASP A 33 -6.05 -0.12 17.13
N VAL A 34 -5.27 -1.02 16.53
CA VAL A 34 -4.63 -2.14 17.22
C VAL A 34 -3.16 -1.82 17.43
N VAL A 35 -2.76 -1.65 18.69
CA VAL A 35 -1.36 -1.47 19.10
C VAL A 35 -0.90 -2.71 19.88
N PRO A 36 -0.19 -3.66 19.24
CA PRO A 36 0.27 -4.87 19.92
C PRO A 36 1.30 -4.55 21.02
N LEU A 37 1.09 -5.12 22.20
CA LEU A 37 2.07 -5.12 23.27
C LEU A 37 2.81 -6.46 23.27
N VAL A 38 4.05 -6.44 22.77
CA VAL A 38 4.90 -7.64 22.70
C VAL A 38 5.99 -7.51 23.75
N GLU A 39 6.09 -8.50 24.64
CA GLU A 39 7.10 -8.50 25.70
C GLU A 39 8.52 -8.40 25.13
N GLY A 40 9.34 -7.55 25.74
CA GLY A 40 10.71 -7.30 25.27
C GLY A 40 10.83 -6.43 24.02
N VAL A 41 9.72 -5.98 23.43
CA VAL A 41 9.72 -5.12 22.23
C VAL A 41 9.12 -3.75 22.57
N SER A 42 9.87 -2.69 22.25
CA SER A 42 9.37 -1.31 22.45
C SER A 42 8.31 -0.97 21.39
N PRO A 43 7.08 -0.58 21.79
CA PRO A 43 6.07 -0.11 20.84
C PRO A 43 6.53 1.12 20.05
N ALA A 44 7.37 1.97 20.65
CA ALA A 44 7.94 3.14 19.97
C ALA A 44 8.90 2.73 18.85
N ALA A 45 9.69 1.67 19.02
CA ALA A 45 10.58 1.17 17.98
C ALA A 45 9.79 0.63 16.77
N VAL A 46 8.68 -0.06 17.01
CA VAL A 46 7.78 -0.52 15.93
C VAL A 46 7.20 0.67 15.17
N ARG A 47 6.71 1.70 15.88
CA ARG A 47 6.18 2.93 15.26
C ARG A 47 7.22 3.65 14.41
N VAL A 48 8.46 3.81 14.89
CA VAL A 48 9.55 4.42 14.11
C VAL A 48 9.77 3.71 12.77
N VAL A 49 9.74 2.37 12.77
CA VAL A 49 9.88 1.60 11.53
C VAL A 49 8.67 1.79 10.61
N GLN A 50 7.44 1.74 11.15
CA GLN A 50 6.22 1.94 10.37
C GLN A 50 6.18 3.34 9.73
N ASP A 51 6.52 4.38 10.49
CA ASP A 51 6.57 5.75 10.01
C ASP A 51 7.64 5.92 8.92
N GLY A 52 8.80 5.29 9.10
CA GLY A 52 9.88 5.28 8.10
C GLY A 52 9.46 4.58 6.80
N ILE A 53 8.72 3.47 6.87
CA ILE A 53 8.16 2.79 5.69
C ILE A 53 7.18 3.71 4.98
N ALA A 54 6.24 4.31 5.72
CA ALA A 54 5.23 5.20 5.14
C ALA A 54 5.88 6.42 4.47
N GLU A 55 6.93 6.99 5.07
CA GLU A 55 7.66 8.11 4.48
C GLU A 55 8.45 7.70 3.24
N MET A 56 9.06 6.51 3.25
CA MET A 56 9.72 5.96 2.08
C MET A 56 8.72 5.77 0.92
N GLU A 57 7.52 5.30 1.18
CA GLU A 57 6.47 5.14 0.16
C GLU A 57 6.05 6.49 -0.45
N ARG A 58 5.81 7.51 0.38
CA ARG A 58 5.49 8.87 -0.08
C ARG A 58 6.62 9.45 -0.93
N MET A 59 7.87 9.26 -0.50
CA MET A 59 9.04 9.72 -1.23
C MET A 59 9.18 9.00 -2.57
N GLN A 60 9.00 7.68 -2.60
CA GLN A 60 9.03 6.87 -3.82
C GLN A 60 7.96 7.32 -4.82
N GLU A 61 6.74 7.60 -4.37
CA GLU A 61 5.67 8.09 -5.22
C GLU A 61 5.99 9.47 -5.82
N SER A 62 6.43 10.41 -4.98
CA SER A 62 6.84 11.75 -5.40
C SER A 62 7.99 11.71 -6.43
N VAL A 63 9.02 10.90 -6.16
CA VAL A 63 10.14 10.68 -7.10
C VAL A 63 9.65 10.04 -8.39
N ALA A 64 8.73 9.08 -8.35
CA ALA A 64 8.22 8.45 -9.55
C ALA A 64 7.47 9.43 -10.45
N VAL A 65 6.68 10.34 -9.88
CA VAL A 65 6.00 11.40 -10.65
C VAL A 65 7.02 12.35 -11.28
N LYS A 66 7.92 12.91 -10.48
CA LYS A 66 8.95 13.85 -10.94
C LYS A 66 9.88 13.25 -11.99
N SER A 67 10.26 11.97 -11.83
CA SER A 67 11.11 11.25 -12.78
C SER A 67 10.46 11.15 -14.16
N ARG A 68 9.15 10.95 -14.24
CA ARG A 68 8.45 10.88 -15.54
C ARG A 68 8.38 12.23 -16.22
N SER A 69 8.05 13.29 -15.47
CA SER A 69 8.05 14.67 -16.00
C SER A 69 9.43 15.02 -16.55
N LEU A 70 10.47 14.82 -15.75
CA LEU A 70 11.83 15.15 -16.15
C LEU A 70 12.31 14.32 -17.34
N VAL A 71 11.98 13.02 -17.41
CA VAL A 71 12.28 12.19 -18.58
C VAL A 71 11.58 12.72 -19.83
N ALA A 72 10.32 13.17 -19.73
CA ALA A 72 9.61 13.77 -20.87
C ALA A 72 10.29 15.07 -21.33
N GLU A 73 10.57 15.98 -20.40
CA GLU A 73 11.25 17.26 -20.66
C GLU A 73 12.62 17.07 -21.34
N LEU A 74 13.44 16.14 -20.82
CA LEU A 74 14.76 15.87 -21.40
C LEU A 74 14.65 15.24 -22.81
N ARG A 75 13.61 14.43 -23.06
CA ARG A 75 13.36 13.83 -24.37
C ARG A 75 12.85 14.87 -25.38
N GLU A 76 12.01 15.81 -24.94
CA GLU A 76 11.56 16.95 -25.74
C GLU A 76 12.71 17.90 -26.08
N ALA A 77 13.68 18.06 -25.18
CA ALA A 77 14.93 18.79 -25.44
C ALA A 77 15.90 18.06 -26.40
N GLY A 78 15.51 16.89 -26.92
CA GLY A 78 16.26 16.17 -27.96
C GLY A 78 17.30 15.18 -27.45
N LEU A 79 17.43 14.97 -26.13
CA LEU A 79 18.40 14.00 -25.60
C LEU A 79 18.00 12.57 -25.98
N SER A 80 18.99 11.74 -26.31
CA SER A 80 18.76 10.32 -26.58
C SER A 80 18.35 9.57 -25.30
N VAL A 81 17.67 8.43 -25.44
CA VAL A 81 17.29 7.58 -24.29
C VAL A 81 18.51 7.17 -23.46
N ARG A 82 19.68 6.98 -24.11
CA ARG A 82 20.93 6.64 -23.43
C ARG A 82 21.46 7.81 -22.61
N ASP A 83 21.45 9.02 -23.17
CA ASP A 83 21.95 10.22 -22.47
C ASP A 83 21.05 10.58 -21.29
N VAL A 84 19.72 10.48 -21.46
CA VAL A 84 18.78 10.62 -20.34
C VAL A 84 19.08 9.58 -19.26
N GLY A 85 19.39 8.34 -19.63
CA GLY A 85 19.79 7.30 -18.67
C GLY A 85 21.04 7.67 -17.89
N THR A 86 22.06 8.21 -18.57
CA THR A 86 23.29 8.72 -17.93
C THR A 86 23.00 9.86 -16.97
N VAL A 87 22.21 10.87 -17.37
CA VAL A 87 21.85 12.02 -16.53
C VAL A 87 21.03 11.60 -15.31
N MET A 88 20.02 10.77 -15.53
CA MET A 88 19.10 10.29 -14.49
C MET A 88 19.70 9.16 -13.64
N LYS A 89 20.90 8.67 -13.96
CA LYS A 89 21.56 7.51 -13.34
C LYS A 89 20.66 6.27 -13.31
N VAL A 90 19.97 6.00 -14.40
CA VAL A 90 19.13 4.81 -14.59
C VAL A 90 19.43 4.14 -15.92
N SER A 91 19.05 2.87 -16.06
CA SER A 91 19.25 2.16 -17.32
C SER A 91 18.44 2.79 -18.47
N PRO A 92 18.91 2.71 -19.72
CA PRO A 92 18.13 3.16 -20.88
C PRO A 92 16.76 2.48 -20.97
N GLN A 93 16.66 1.21 -20.56
CA GLN A 93 15.38 0.48 -20.50
C GLN A 93 14.42 1.13 -19.50
N ARG A 94 14.92 1.59 -18.35
CA ARG A 94 14.10 2.30 -17.36
C ARG A 94 13.59 3.62 -17.91
N VAL A 95 14.42 4.36 -18.64
CA VAL A 95 13.98 5.58 -19.34
C VAL A 95 12.84 5.28 -20.30
N SER A 96 12.97 4.25 -21.15
CA SER A 96 11.90 3.83 -22.06
C SER A 96 10.59 3.49 -21.35
N GLN A 97 10.64 2.87 -20.16
CA GLN A 97 9.45 2.60 -19.34
C GLN A 97 8.84 3.88 -18.77
N LEU A 98 9.66 4.86 -18.39
CA LEU A 98 9.20 6.13 -17.83
C LEU A 98 8.61 7.06 -18.90
N SER A 99 9.09 6.96 -20.14
CA SER A 99 8.54 7.69 -21.30
C SER A 99 7.20 7.12 -21.79
N GLN A 100 6.81 5.92 -21.38
CA GLN A 100 5.54 5.33 -21.79
C GLN A 100 4.43 5.66 -20.79
N PRO A 101 3.21 6.01 -21.26
CA PRO A 101 2.06 6.12 -20.37
C PRO A 101 1.83 4.76 -19.71
N ARG A 102 1.64 4.73 -18.38
CA ARG A 102 1.34 3.48 -17.65
C ARG A 102 0.11 2.86 -18.30
N LYS A 103 0.24 1.66 -18.89
CA LYS A 103 -0.94 0.86 -19.24
C LYS A 103 -1.72 0.65 -17.94
N ALA A 104 -2.95 1.13 -17.90
CA ALA A 104 -3.84 0.91 -16.77
C ALA A 104 -3.85 -0.59 -16.46
N LYS A 105 -3.49 -0.95 -15.22
CA LYS A 105 -3.57 -2.33 -14.75
C LYS A 105 -5.06 -2.69 -14.89
N ARG A 106 -5.40 -3.60 -15.81
CA ARG A 106 -6.76 -4.15 -15.93
C ARG A 106 -7.20 -4.52 -14.51
N ALA A 107 -8.27 -3.88 -14.04
CA ALA A 107 -8.81 -4.13 -12.71
C ALA A 107 -8.97 -5.64 -12.52
N ALA A 108 -8.31 -6.16 -11.48
CA ALA A 108 -8.43 -7.55 -11.08
C ALA A 108 -9.86 -7.76 -10.54
N GLY A 109 -10.55 -8.79 -11.04
CA GLY A 109 -11.82 -9.26 -10.48
C GLY A 109 -13.03 -9.11 -11.40
N SER A 110 -13.13 -9.93 -12.45
CA SER A 110 -14.47 -10.30 -12.94
C SER A 110 -15.13 -11.20 -11.89
N PRO A 111 -16.37 -10.93 -11.44
CA PRO A 111 -17.07 -11.85 -10.56
C PRO A 111 -17.27 -13.16 -11.33
N ARG A 112 -16.70 -14.27 -10.84
CA ARG A 112 -17.09 -15.62 -11.27
C ARG A 112 -18.55 -15.79 -10.85
N VAL A 113 -19.46 -15.61 -11.80
CA VAL A 113 -20.88 -15.93 -11.64
C VAL A 113 -20.99 -17.36 -11.13
N ALA A 114 -21.51 -17.52 -9.91
CA ALA A 114 -21.82 -18.82 -9.35
C ALA A 114 -22.84 -19.51 -10.26
N ARG A 115 -22.46 -20.62 -10.88
CA ARG A 115 -23.39 -21.52 -11.57
C ARG A 115 -24.27 -22.17 -10.50
N THR A 116 -25.51 -21.72 -10.41
CA THR A 116 -26.61 -22.47 -9.80
C THR A 116 -26.76 -23.81 -10.52
N ALA A 117 -26.48 -24.91 -9.82
CA ALA A 117 -26.88 -26.25 -10.26
C ALA A 117 -28.26 -26.57 -9.67
N ARG A 118 -29.25 -26.68 -10.56
CA ARG A 118 -30.50 -27.40 -10.28
C ARG A 118 -30.17 -28.90 -10.19
N LYS A 119 -30.68 -29.56 -9.14
CA LYS A 119 -31.45 -30.80 -9.29
C LYS A 119 -32.25 -31.08 -8.04
#